data_AF-A0A6B0X4Y8-F1
#
_entry.id   AF-A0A6B0X4Y8-F1
#
_cell.length_a   1.000
_cell.length_b   1.000
_cell.length_c   1.000
_cell.angle_alpha   90.00
_cell.angle_beta   90.00
_cell.angle_gamma   90.00
#
_symmetry.space_group_name_H-M   'P 1'
#
loop_
_entity.id
_entity.type
_entity.pdbx_description
1 polymer ?
#
loop_
_entity_poly.entity_id
_entity_poly.type
_entity_poly.pdbx_seq_one_letter_code
_entity_poly.pdbx_strand_id
1 'polypeptide(L)'
;MRYVFIILCLIACAAERQPGELFGSVEEGSELVVDGVLIVDRPLPELFVRRILPPGQTYSRDAAGVPDAQVRVFQGDQVFEYASDPAPGRYLPPPEAPLVQTTTEYRLEVEVEGKTVRASTTTPERMRVQQMVLLDEDTQEIVRTLKSFAEVGDEVYTAPENQLTHLEGLIEIHLEKAGEAYQAALFTLEEDAQLLDEDFIEIYVRTP
;
A
#
# COMPACT_ATOMS: atom_id res chain seq x y z
N MET A 1 37.34 -27.37 -69.08
CA MET A 1 37.35 -26.71 -67.76
C MET A 1 35.91 -26.32 -67.44
N ARG A 2 35.23 -27.09 -66.58
CA ARG A 2 33.81 -26.87 -66.21
C ARG A 2 33.81 -26.11 -64.89
N TYR A 3 33.39 -24.85 -64.90
CA TYR A 3 33.19 -24.07 -63.68
C TYR A 3 31.85 -24.45 -63.05
N VAL A 4 31.91 -25.01 -61.85
CA VAL A 4 30.77 -25.25 -60.98
C VAL A 4 30.55 -23.96 -60.19
N PHE A 5 29.45 -23.26 -60.46
CA PHE A 5 29.05 -22.07 -59.71
C PHE A 5 27.98 -22.51 -58.70
N ILE A 6 28.39 -22.73 -57.44
CA ILE A 6 27.48 -23.00 -56.33
C ILE A 6 26.91 -21.65 -55.87
N ILE A 7 25.64 -21.42 -56.16
CA ILE A 7 24.88 -20.28 -55.60
C ILE A 7 24.47 -20.70 -54.19
N LEU A 8 25.13 -20.13 -53.19
CA LEU A 8 24.73 -20.23 -51.79
C LEU A 8 23.55 -19.26 -51.59
N CYS A 9 22.31 -19.75 -51.71
CA CYS A 9 21.13 -18.98 -51.33
C CYS A 9 21.10 -18.85 -49.80
N LEU A 10 21.54 -17.69 -49.29
CA LEU A 10 21.27 -17.28 -47.92
C LEU A 10 19.77 -17.00 -47.80
N ILE A 11 19.03 -17.97 -47.29
CA ILE A 11 17.65 -17.77 -46.86
C ILE A 11 17.71 -16.99 -45.55
N ALA A 12 17.81 -15.67 -45.63
CA ALA A 12 17.50 -14.82 -44.50
C ALA A 12 15.98 -14.89 -44.31
N CYS A 13 15.53 -15.68 -43.34
CA CYS A 13 14.17 -15.56 -42.81
C CYS A 13 14.05 -14.19 -42.12
N ALA A 14 13.77 -13.14 -42.89
CA ALA A 14 13.13 -11.97 -42.33
C ALA A 14 11.70 -12.40 -42.00
N ALA A 15 11.41 -12.64 -40.72
CA ALA A 15 10.04 -12.74 -40.27
C ALA A 15 9.35 -11.40 -40.61
N GLU A 16 8.42 -11.40 -41.56
CA GLU A 16 7.53 -10.27 -41.82
C GLU A 16 6.75 -9.99 -40.54
N ARG A 17 7.18 -9.00 -39.76
CA ARG A 17 6.44 -8.51 -38.59
C ARG A 17 5.46 -7.44 -39.04
N GLN A 18 4.18 -7.65 -38.78
CA GLN A 18 3.16 -6.63 -39.06
C GLN A 18 3.25 -5.51 -38.01
N PRO A 19 3.04 -4.22 -38.38
CA PRO A 19 2.98 -3.13 -37.42
C PRO A 19 1.85 -3.38 -36.42
N GLY A 20 2.20 -3.69 -35.18
CA GLY A 20 1.24 -4.08 -34.13
C GLY A 20 1.70 -5.24 -33.25
N GLU A 21 2.65 -6.08 -33.70
CA GLU A 21 3.16 -7.20 -32.90
C GLU A 21 4.19 -6.80 -31.82
N LEU A 22 4.70 -5.56 -31.86
CA LEU A 22 5.68 -5.06 -30.87
C LEU A 22 5.06 -4.64 -29.54
N PHE A 23 3.75 -4.48 -29.53
CA PHE A 23 2.97 -4.20 -28.34
C PHE A 23 2.00 -5.38 -28.27
N GLY A 24 2.05 -6.17 -27.19
CA GLY A 24 1.08 -7.26 -27.00
C GLY A 24 -0.34 -6.77 -27.23
N SER A 25 -1.27 -7.67 -27.55
CA SER A 25 -2.69 -7.34 -27.77
C SER A 25 -3.14 -6.25 -26.80
N VAL A 26 -3.36 -5.04 -27.32
CA VAL A 26 -3.93 -3.95 -26.53
C VAL A 26 -5.35 -4.42 -26.26
N GLU A 27 -5.58 -5.06 -25.12
CA GLU A 27 -6.93 -5.18 -24.59
C GLU A 27 -7.36 -3.75 -24.28
N GLU A 28 -7.98 -3.11 -25.26
CA GLU A 28 -8.49 -1.74 -25.14
C GLU A 28 -9.51 -1.70 -24.00
N GLY A 29 -9.09 -1.14 -22.85
CA GLY A 29 -9.97 -0.46 -21.90
C GLY A 29 -11.03 -1.29 -21.17
N SER A 30 -10.78 -2.55 -20.79
CA SER A 30 -11.77 -3.34 -20.04
C SER A 30 -11.28 -4.05 -18.78
N GLU A 31 -10.01 -3.84 -18.40
CA GLU A 31 -9.44 -4.47 -17.21
C GLU A 31 -10.04 -3.84 -15.94
N LEU A 32 -10.47 -4.72 -15.03
CA LEU A 32 -11.07 -4.35 -13.77
C LEU A 32 -9.97 -4.12 -12.73
N VAL A 33 -10.02 -2.98 -12.05
CA VAL A 33 -9.13 -2.63 -10.95
C VAL A 33 -9.96 -2.57 -9.68
N VAL A 34 -9.54 -3.30 -8.66
CA VAL A 34 -10.12 -3.21 -7.32
C VAL A 34 -9.08 -2.63 -6.38
N ASP A 35 -9.48 -1.61 -5.62
CA ASP A 35 -8.63 -0.87 -4.70
C ASP A 35 -9.23 -0.85 -3.28
N GLY A 36 -8.37 -1.01 -2.29
CA GLY A 36 -8.72 -1.12 -0.88
C GLY A 36 -7.52 -1.50 -0.01
N VAL A 37 -7.47 -0.96 1.21
CA VAL A 37 -6.37 -1.22 2.16
C VAL A 37 -6.94 -1.68 3.50
N LEU A 38 -6.52 -2.87 3.93
CA LEU A 38 -6.85 -3.37 5.27
C LEU A 38 -5.86 -2.81 6.29
N ILE A 39 -6.39 -2.14 7.31
CA ILE A 39 -5.59 -1.62 8.43
C ILE A 39 -6.04 -2.34 9.70
N VAL A 40 -5.11 -3.03 10.35
CA VAL A 40 -5.36 -3.73 11.61
C VAL A 40 -5.97 -2.78 12.64
N ASP A 41 -6.94 -3.27 13.42
CA ASP A 41 -7.68 -2.52 14.43
C ASP A 41 -8.53 -1.35 13.89
N ARG A 42 -8.71 -1.27 12.57
CA ARG A 42 -9.69 -0.39 11.93
C ARG A 42 -10.86 -1.20 11.37
N PRO A 43 -12.03 -0.57 11.15
CA PRO A 43 -13.12 -1.20 10.42
C PRO A 43 -12.65 -1.67 9.03
N LEU A 44 -13.40 -2.59 8.43
CA LEU A 44 -13.22 -2.89 7.01
C LEU A 44 -13.29 -1.59 6.19
N PRO A 45 -12.41 -1.41 5.19
CA PRO A 45 -12.37 -0.18 4.40
C PRO A 45 -13.55 -0.15 3.43
N GLU A 46 -13.82 1.02 2.87
CA GLU A 46 -14.51 1.09 1.59
C GLU A 46 -13.67 0.48 0.48
N LEU A 47 -14.33 -0.15 -0.51
CA LEU A 47 -13.67 -0.72 -1.67
C LEU A 47 -14.07 0.04 -2.92
N PHE A 48 -13.13 0.18 -3.85
CA PHE A 48 -13.38 0.82 -5.14
C PHE A 48 -13.20 -0.17 -6.27
N VAL A 49 -14.24 -0.39 -7.06
CA VAL A 49 -14.23 -1.21 -8.27
C VAL A 49 -14.30 -0.30 -9.48
N ARG A 50 -13.26 -0.35 -10.32
CA ARG A 50 -13.04 0.57 -11.44
C ARG A 50 -12.62 -0.18 -12.70
N ARG A 51 -12.71 0.48 -13.86
CA ARG A 51 -12.11 0.04 -15.12
C ARG A 51 -10.96 0.95 -15.51
N ILE A 52 -9.98 0.37 -16.18
CA ILE A 52 -8.97 1.15 -16.89
C ILE A 52 -9.63 1.87 -18.07
N LEU A 53 -9.41 3.18 -18.16
CA LEU A 53 -9.91 4.00 -19.26
C LEU A 53 -8.94 3.99 -20.44
N PRO A 54 -9.43 4.10 -21.70
CA PRO A 54 -8.57 4.22 -22.86
C PRO A 54 -7.61 5.41 -22.79
N PRO A 55 -6.42 5.30 -23.41
CA PRO A 55 -5.49 6.42 -23.54
C PRO A 55 -6.17 7.65 -24.17
N GLY A 56 -5.90 8.84 -23.61
CA GLY A 56 -6.46 10.11 -24.10
C GLY A 56 -7.83 10.48 -23.53
N GLN A 57 -8.48 9.60 -22.77
CA GLN A 57 -9.67 9.96 -22.00
C GLN A 57 -9.28 10.56 -20.64
N THR A 58 -9.89 11.69 -20.27
CA THR A 58 -9.70 12.26 -18.92
C THR A 58 -10.28 11.33 -17.88
N TYR A 59 -9.46 10.98 -16.88
CA TYR A 59 -9.90 10.18 -15.76
C TYR A 59 -10.97 10.91 -14.93
N SER A 60 -12.06 10.22 -14.64
CA SER A 60 -13.05 10.60 -13.63
C SER A 60 -13.64 9.36 -12.97
N ARG A 61 -14.11 9.49 -11.72
CA ARG A 61 -14.75 8.37 -11.01
C ARG A 61 -16.03 7.92 -11.72
N ASP A 62 -16.80 8.86 -12.26
CA ASP A 62 -18.05 8.52 -12.97
C ASP A 62 -17.79 7.73 -14.25
N ALA A 63 -16.70 8.03 -14.96
CA ALA A 63 -16.33 7.31 -16.18
C ALA A 63 -15.70 5.93 -15.90
N ALA A 64 -14.91 5.81 -14.83
CA ALA A 64 -14.18 4.58 -14.51
C ALA A 64 -14.93 3.65 -13.54
N GLY A 65 -15.84 4.19 -12.73
CA GLY A 65 -16.53 3.47 -11.66
C GLY A 65 -17.44 2.39 -12.22
N VAL A 66 -17.37 1.20 -11.64
CA VAL A 66 -18.16 0.06 -12.08
C VAL A 66 -19.37 -0.11 -11.17
N PRO A 67 -20.59 0.15 -11.67
CA PRO A 67 -21.81 -0.12 -10.90
C PRO A 67 -22.10 -1.62 -10.85
N ASP A 68 -23.00 -2.01 -9.94
CA ASP A 68 -23.63 -3.33 -9.89
C ASP A 68 -22.68 -4.54 -9.78
N ALA A 69 -21.49 -4.34 -9.22
CA ALA A 69 -20.60 -5.44 -8.87
C ALA A 69 -21.04 -6.10 -7.56
N GLN A 70 -20.96 -7.42 -7.50
CA GLN A 70 -21.11 -8.17 -6.25
C GLN A 70 -19.75 -8.27 -5.58
N VAL A 71 -19.56 -7.52 -4.50
CA VAL A 71 -18.29 -7.43 -3.77
C VAL A 71 -18.40 -8.18 -2.44
N ARG A 72 -17.52 -9.17 -2.26
CA ARG A 72 -17.50 -10.03 -1.07
C ARG A 72 -16.08 -10.12 -0.52
N VAL A 73 -15.93 -9.90 0.79
CA VAL A 73 -14.69 -10.17 1.52
C VAL A 73 -14.92 -11.35 2.45
N PHE A 74 -13.99 -12.28 2.47
CA PHE A 74 -14.02 -13.49 3.28
C PHE A 74 -12.96 -13.43 4.37
N GLN A 75 -13.31 -13.87 5.57
CA GLN A 75 -12.41 -14.13 6.68
C GLN A 75 -12.69 -15.55 7.19
N GLY A 76 -11.91 -16.52 6.70
CA GLY A 76 -12.25 -17.93 6.85
C GLY A 76 -13.62 -18.25 6.25
N ASP A 77 -14.56 -18.69 7.09
CA ASP A 77 -15.95 -19.00 6.72
C ASP A 77 -16.90 -17.79 6.80
N GLN A 78 -16.46 -16.67 7.39
CA GLN A 78 -17.27 -15.45 7.46
C GLN A 78 -17.24 -14.73 6.12
N VAL A 79 -18.40 -14.23 5.70
CA VAL A 79 -18.58 -13.48 4.45
C VAL A 79 -19.12 -12.10 4.78
N PHE A 80 -18.44 -11.07 4.28
CA PHE A 80 -18.86 -9.68 4.37
C PHE A 80 -19.30 -9.24 2.98
N GLU A 81 -20.61 -9.06 2.80
CA GLU A 81 -21.20 -8.54 1.57
C GLU A 81 -21.18 -7.02 1.60
N TYR A 82 -20.58 -6.41 0.58
CA TYR A 82 -20.48 -4.96 0.49
C TYR A 82 -21.66 -4.41 -0.31
N ALA A 83 -22.24 -3.33 0.19
CA ALA A 83 -23.34 -2.62 -0.47
C ALA A 83 -22.81 -1.57 -1.45
N SER A 84 -23.49 -1.36 -2.57
CA SER A 84 -23.17 -0.25 -3.47
C SER A 84 -23.46 1.10 -2.82
N ASP A 85 -22.54 2.06 -2.98
CA ASP A 85 -22.72 3.46 -2.60
C ASP A 85 -23.26 4.26 -3.80
N PRO A 86 -23.98 5.38 -3.58
CA PRO A 86 -24.36 6.27 -4.68
C PRO A 86 -23.17 6.84 -5.47
N ALA A 87 -21.97 6.90 -4.88
CA ALA A 87 -20.76 7.27 -5.59
C ALA A 87 -20.32 6.13 -6.54
N PRO A 88 -20.12 6.39 -7.85
CA PRO A 88 -19.80 5.35 -8.82
C PRO A 88 -18.57 4.52 -8.46
N GLY A 89 -18.73 3.19 -8.50
CA GLY A 89 -17.67 2.24 -8.23
C GLY A 89 -17.23 2.14 -6.77
N ARG A 90 -17.95 2.76 -5.81
CA ARG A 90 -17.66 2.65 -4.37
C ARG A 90 -18.60 1.65 -3.71
N TYR A 91 -18.03 0.82 -2.85
CA TYR A 91 -18.73 -0.23 -2.12
C TYR A 91 -18.41 -0.13 -0.64
N LEU A 92 -19.44 -0.18 0.20
CA LEU A 92 -19.35 -0.01 1.65
C LEU A 92 -19.42 -1.35 2.36
N PRO A 93 -18.60 -1.57 3.41
CA PRO A 93 -18.66 -2.77 4.23
C PRO A 93 -19.97 -2.80 5.04
N PRO A 94 -20.40 -3.99 5.49
CA PRO A 94 -21.55 -4.08 6.39
C PRO A 94 -21.25 -3.38 7.72
N PRO A 95 -22.21 -2.64 8.31
CA PRO A 95 -21.98 -1.79 9.48
C PRO A 95 -21.58 -2.58 10.75
N GLU A 96 -21.92 -3.86 10.80
CA GLU A 96 -21.62 -4.76 11.93
C GLU A 96 -20.36 -5.61 11.69
N ALA A 97 -19.57 -5.31 10.65
CA ALA A 97 -18.30 -6.00 10.42
C ALA A 97 -17.36 -5.81 11.62
N PRO A 98 -16.67 -6.88 12.08
CA PRO A 98 -15.64 -6.74 13.09
C PRO A 98 -14.46 -5.91 12.55
N LEU A 99 -13.66 -5.38 13.47
CA LEU A 99 -12.40 -4.75 13.11
C LEU A 99 -11.46 -5.77 12.45
N VAL A 100 -10.61 -5.28 11.54
CA VAL A 100 -9.57 -6.06 10.88
C VAL A 100 -8.63 -6.65 11.91
N GLN A 101 -8.47 -7.97 11.89
CA GLN A 101 -7.63 -8.72 12.83
C GLN A 101 -6.19 -8.83 12.33
N THR A 102 -5.25 -9.06 13.24
CA THR A 102 -3.85 -9.40 12.90
C THR A 102 -3.72 -10.83 12.42
N THR A 103 -2.67 -11.14 11.66
CA THR A 103 -2.28 -12.52 11.28
C THR A 103 -3.44 -13.33 10.70
N THR A 104 -4.33 -12.65 9.99
CA THR A 104 -5.59 -13.19 9.48
C THR A 104 -5.59 -13.07 7.97
N GLU A 105 -5.94 -14.17 7.29
CA GLU A 105 -6.13 -14.17 5.84
C GLU A 105 -7.50 -13.58 5.50
N TYR A 106 -7.49 -12.62 4.57
CA TYR A 106 -8.68 -12.07 3.94
C TYR A 106 -8.65 -12.40 2.46
N ARG A 107 -9.79 -12.85 1.93
CA ARG A 107 -9.97 -13.09 0.48
C ARG A 107 -11.02 -12.14 -0.06
N LEU A 108 -10.78 -11.59 -1.23
CA LEU A 108 -11.71 -10.73 -1.96
C LEU A 108 -12.25 -11.49 -3.16
N GLU A 109 -13.56 -11.40 -3.40
CA GLU A 109 -14.20 -11.82 -4.64
C GLU A 109 -15.09 -10.68 -5.15
N VAL A 110 -14.86 -10.26 -6.39
CA VAL A 110 -15.68 -9.27 -7.08
C VAL A 110 -16.23 -9.91 -8.35
N GLU A 111 -17.55 -9.97 -8.47
CA GLU A 111 -18.23 -10.47 -9.66
C GLU A 111 -18.96 -9.33 -10.37
N VAL A 112 -18.68 -9.15 -11.66
CA VAL A 112 -19.32 -8.13 -12.49
C VAL A 112 -19.35 -8.56 -13.95
N GLU A 113 -20.50 -8.42 -14.61
CA GLU A 113 -20.67 -8.74 -16.04
C GLU A 113 -20.19 -10.17 -16.41
N GLY A 114 -20.37 -11.13 -15.52
CA GLY A 114 -19.91 -12.52 -15.71
C GLY A 114 -18.40 -12.72 -15.60
N LYS A 115 -17.63 -11.69 -15.22
CA LYS A 115 -16.23 -11.77 -14.85
C LYS A 115 -16.09 -11.86 -13.33
N THR A 116 -15.09 -12.61 -12.87
CA THR A 116 -14.76 -12.72 -11.44
C THR A 116 -13.31 -12.33 -11.21
N VAL A 117 -13.08 -11.37 -10.32
CA VAL A 117 -11.75 -11.00 -9.82
C VAL A 117 -11.59 -11.51 -8.40
N ARG A 118 -10.41 -12.07 -8.12
CA ARG A 118 -10.07 -12.61 -6.80
C ARG A 118 -8.72 -12.09 -6.34
N ALA A 119 -8.62 -11.80 -5.06
CA ALA A 119 -7.37 -11.48 -4.39
C ALA A 119 -7.35 -12.08 -3.00
N SER A 120 -6.16 -12.24 -2.42
CA SER A 120 -6.02 -12.57 -1.01
C SER A 120 -4.84 -11.83 -0.41
N THR A 121 -4.92 -11.59 0.90
CA THR A 121 -3.84 -10.98 1.69
C THR A 121 -3.89 -11.53 3.10
N THR A 122 -2.76 -11.50 3.79
CA THR A 122 -2.68 -11.81 5.21
C THR A 122 -2.23 -10.55 5.94
N THR A 123 -3.06 -10.06 6.84
CA THR A 123 -2.71 -8.89 7.68
C THR A 123 -1.49 -9.21 8.54
N PRO A 124 -0.57 -8.26 8.75
CA PRO A 124 0.60 -8.49 9.58
C PRO A 124 0.25 -8.61 11.06
N GLU A 125 1.24 -9.01 11.86
CA GLU A 125 1.23 -8.85 13.31
C GLU A 125 1.32 -7.35 13.70
N ARG A 126 0.98 -7.02 14.96
CA ARG A 126 1.19 -5.66 15.47
C ARG A 126 2.69 -5.38 15.57
N MET A 127 3.08 -4.24 15.01
CA MET A 127 4.39 -3.68 15.27
C MET A 127 4.42 -3.13 16.69
N ARG A 128 5.42 -3.52 17.47
CA ARG A 128 5.64 -3.03 18.83
C ARG A 128 6.84 -2.11 18.89
N VAL A 129 6.60 -0.90 19.38
CA VAL A 129 7.66 0.02 19.81
C VAL A 129 8.11 -0.46 21.19
N GLN A 130 9.35 -0.94 21.28
CA GLN A 130 9.95 -1.37 22.54
C GLN A 130 10.38 -0.17 23.37
N GLN A 131 10.99 0.81 22.71
CA GLN A 131 11.53 1.99 23.35
C GLN A 131 11.55 3.14 22.35
N MET A 132 11.37 4.35 22.86
CA MET A 132 11.62 5.57 22.14
C MET A 132 12.50 6.46 23.03
N VAL A 133 13.62 6.93 22.52
CA VAL A 133 14.59 7.72 23.28
C VAL A 133 14.99 8.97 22.53
N LEU A 134 15.35 10.00 23.30
CA LEU A 134 16.13 11.13 22.84
C LEU A 134 17.60 10.85 23.15
N LEU A 135 18.43 10.87 22.12
CA LEU A 135 19.88 10.75 22.22
C LEU A 135 20.52 12.13 22.07
N ASP A 136 21.61 12.34 22.80
CA ASP A 136 22.52 13.45 22.54
C ASP A 136 23.22 13.21 21.20
N GLU A 137 23.25 14.22 20.33
CA GLU A 137 23.72 14.08 18.95
C GLU A 137 25.23 13.75 18.87
N ASP A 138 26.03 14.33 19.77
CA ASP A 138 27.49 14.18 19.77
C ASP A 138 27.93 12.86 20.45
N THR A 139 27.28 12.50 21.55
CA THR A 139 27.71 11.40 22.42
C THR A 139 26.91 10.12 22.22
N GLN A 140 25.74 10.19 21.59
CA GLN A 140 24.76 9.10 21.46
C GLN A 140 24.28 8.53 22.80
N GLU A 141 24.51 9.23 23.92
CA GLU A 141 23.98 8.85 25.22
C GLU A 141 22.49 9.13 25.31
N ILE A 142 21.75 8.27 26.02
CA ILE A 142 20.33 8.46 26.25
C ILE A 142 20.14 9.65 27.19
N VAL A 143 19.61 10.74 26.65
CA VAL A 143 19.21 11.94 27.41
C VAL A 143 17.87 11.68 28.09
N ARG A 144 16.95 11.03 27.38
CA ARG A 144 15.57 10.86 27.83
C ARG A 144 14.91 9.63 27.21
N THR A 145 14.05 8.96 27.98
CA THR A 145 13.10 7.96 27.45
C THR A 145 11.74 8.60 27.28
N LEU A 146 11.21 8.53 26.06
CA LEU A 146 9.91 9.10 25.69
C LEU A 146 8.77 8.15 26.06
N LYS A 147 7.60 8.70 26.34
CA LYS A 147 6.38 7.96 26.71
C LYS A 147 5.62 7.57 25.45
N SER A 148 5.14 6.32 25.41
CA SER A 148 4.28 5.82 24.35
C SER A 148 2.78 5.94 24.69
N PHE A 149 1.92 5.89 23.67
CA PHE A 149 0.47 5.75 23.85
C PHE A 149 0.07 4.52 24.67
N ALA A 150 0.84 3.43 24.57
CA ALA A 150 0.58 2.22 25.34
C ALA A 150 0.80 2.42 26.85
N GLU A 151 1.67 3.35 27.24
CA GLU A 151 1.97 3.65 28.64
C GLU A 151 1.02 4.69 29.24
N VAL A 152 0.75 5.78 28.50
CA VAL A 152 0.07 6.97 29.06
C VAL A 152 -1.19 7.42 28.29
N GLY A 153 -1.58 6.69 27.23
CA GLY A 153 -2.75 7.05 26.42
C GLY A 153 -2.62 8.45 25.79
N ASP A 154 -3.71 9.23 25.81
CA ASP A 154 -3.73 10.59 25.24
C ASP A 154 -2.88 11.58 26.04
N GLU A 155 -2.45 11.27 27.27
CA GLU A 155 -1.52 12.13 28.01
C GLU A 155 -0.15 12.21 27.35
N VAL A 156 0.13 11.34 26.37
CA VAL A 156 1.37 11.33 25.56
C VAL A 156 1.67 12.67 24.90
N TYR A 157 0.64 13.45 24.57
CA TYR A 157 0.76 14.78 23.96
C TYR A 157 1.19 15.86 24.95
N THR A 158 0.98 15.63 26.24
CA THR A 158 1.27 16.59 27.32
C THR A 158 2.35 16.10 28.29
N ALA A 159 2.78 14.84 28.16
CA ALA A 159 3.82 14.25 28.99
C ALA A 159 5.09 15.11 28.91
N PRO A 160 5.65 15.58 30.04
CA PRO A 160 6.86 16.40 30.04
C PRO A 160 8.01 15.74 29.29
N GLU A 161 8.11 14.41 29.34
CA GLU A 161 9.13 13.66 28.64
C GLU A 161 9.03 13.81 27.13
N ASN A 162 7.83 13.98 26.59
CA ASN A 162 7.56 14.12 25.16
C ASN A 162 7.54 15.57 24.69
N GLN A 163 7.72 16.55 25.59
CA GLN A 163 7.93 17.94 25.21
C GLN A 163 9.39 18.13 24.83
N LEU A 164 9.66 18.11 23.52
CA LEU A 164 10.99 18.23 22.94
C LEU A 164 11.19 19.61 22.35
N THR A 165 12.36 20.19 22.58
CA THR A 165 12.77 21.42 21.91
C THR A 165 13.29 21.06 20.51
N HIS A 166 13.05 21.93 19.53
CA HIS A 166 13.62 21.76 18.19
C HIS A 166 15.16 21.66 18.26
N LEU A 167 15.73 20.65 17.61
CA LEU A 167 17.17 20.32 17.63
C LEU A 167 17.74 19.96 19.02
N GLU A 168 16.91 19.49 19.95
CA GLU A 168 17.40 19.03 21.27
C GLU A 168 18.26 17.76 21.17
N GLY A 169 18.09 16.96 20.11
CA GLY A 169 18.87 15.75 19.87
C GLY A 169 18.24 14.85 18.81
N LEU A 170 18.66 13.58 18.79
CA LEU A 170 18.18 12.56 17.85
C LEU A 170 17.08 11.71 18.50
N ILE A 171 15.97 11.51 17.80
CA ILE A 171 14.92 10.58 18.24
C ILE A 171 15.23 9.20 17.67
N GLU A 172 15.45 8.22 18.55
CA GLU A 172 15.65 6.82 18.16
C GLU A 172 14.45 5.97 18.60
N ILE A 173 13.89 5.19 17.67
CA ILE A 173 12.74 4.31 17.90
C ILE A 173 13.19 2.86 17.77
N HIS A 174 13.08 2.09 18.85
CA HIS A 174 13.39 0.67 18.84
C HIS A 174 12.13 -0.12 18.60
N LEU A 175 12.13 -0.88 17.50
CA LEU A 175 11.04 -1.78 17.15
C LEU A 175 11.43 -3.21 17.50
N GLU A 176 10.49 -3.99 18.07
CA GLU A 176 10.73 -5.41 18.34
C GLU A 176 11.05 -6.18 17.06
N LYS A 177 10.37 -5.80 15.97
CA LYS A 177 10.60 -6.31 14.63
C LYS A 177 10.07 -5.28 13.63
N ALA A 178 10.90 -4.92 12.64
CA ALA A 178 10.42 -4.23 11.45
C ALA A 178 9.80 -5.26 10.49
N GLY A 179 8.65 -4.94 9.89
CA GLY A 179 8.08 -5.73 8.81
C GLY A 179 8.96 -5.73 7.55
N GLU A 180 8.55 -6.44 6.50
CA GLU A 180 9.26 -6.43 5.20
C GLU A 180 9.25 -5.03 4.55
N ALA A 181 8.25 -4.22 4.88
CA ALA A 181 8.16 -2.81 4.57
C ALA A 181 7.52 -2.07 5.76
N TYR A 182 7.86 -0.79 5.91
CA TYR A 182 7.26 0.10 6.91
C TYR A 182 7.11 1.49 6.29
N GLN A 183 6.19 2.26 6.86
CA GLN A 183 6.05 3.69 6.58
C GLN A 183 6.07 4.40 7.93
N ALA A 184 6.99 5.34 8.09
CA ALA A 184 7.03 6.25 9.23
C ALA A 184 6.59 7.63 8.75
N ALA A 185 5.78 8.31 9.55
CA ALA A 185 5.39 9.69 9.33
C ALA A 185 5.56 10.45 10.64
N LEU A 186 6.24 11.58 10.58
CA LEU A 186 6.30 12.53 11.68
C LEU A 186 5.34 13.69 11.37
N PHE A 187 4.56 14.05 12.37
CA PHE A 187 3.65 15.19 12.30
C PHE A 187 4.06 16.18 13.37
N THR A 188 4.19 17.45 12.99
CA THR A 188 4.31 18.54 13.96
C THR A 188 2.92 18.98 14.42
N LEU A 189 2.81 19.40 15.67
CA LEU A 189 1.60 20.04 16.21
C LEU A 189 1.61 21.56 16.00
N GLU A 190 2.73 22.14 15.55
CA GLU A 190 2.85 23.55 15.26
C GLU A 190 2.47 23.82 13.80
N GLU A 191 1.47 24.70 13.58
CA GLU A 191 0.93 25.01 12.24
C GLU A 191 1.98 25.61 11.28
N ASP A 192 3.03 26.26 11.80
CA ASP A 192 4.05 26.98 11.02
C ASP A 192 5.45 26.35 11.11
N ALA A 193 5.60 25.20 11.77
CA ALA A 193 6.91 24.57 11.89
C ALA A 193 7.33 23.94 10.55
N GLN A 194 8.44 24.42 9.99
CA GLN A 194 9.14 23.68 8.95
C GLN A 194 9.80 22.45 9.61
N LEU A 195 9.24 21.27 9.34
CA LEU A 195 10.01 20.03 9.44
C LEU A 195 11.08 20.10 8.32
N LEU A 196 12.33 20.44 8.66
CA LEU A 196 13.40 20.66 7.68
C LEU A 196 14.19 19.36 7.36
N ASP A 197 14.56 19.29 6.07
CA ASP A 197 15.45 18.40 5.30
C ASP A 197 15.15 16.90 5.12
N GLU A 198 15.30 16.45 3.87
CA GLU A 198 14.92 15.14 3.30
C GLU A 198 15.77 13.95 3.81
N ASP A 199 16.81 14.19 4.61
CA ASP A 199 17.82 13.20 5.02
C ASP A 199 17.66 12.68 6.48
N PHE A 200 16.50 12.85 7.11
CA PHE A 200 16.36 12.73 8.58
C PHE A 200 16.04 11.34 9.15
N ILE A 201 15.75 10.34 8.33
CA ILE A 201 15.33 9.01 8.80
C ILE A 201 16.34 7.95 8.36
N GLU A 202 17.20 7.56 9.29
CA GLU A 202 18.11 6.44 9.12
C GLU A 202 17.57 5.18 9.80
N ILE A 203 17.71 4.04 9.13
CA ILE A 203 17.29 2.76 9.66
C ILE A 203 18.45 1.79 9.63
N TYR A 204 18.84 1.38 10.82
CA TYR A 204 19.95 0.49 11.05
C TYR A 204 19.57 -0.57 12.07
N VAL A 205 20.27 -1.70 12.00
CA VAL A 205 20.22 -2.71 13.04
C VAL A 205 21.23 -2.29 14.10
N ARG A 206 20.76 -1.96 15.31
CA ARG A 206 21.66 -1.67 16.43
C ARG A 206 22.34 -2.97 16.84
N THR A 207 23.61 -3.14 16.46
CA THR A 207 24.46 -4.20 17.02
C THR A 207 24.75 -3.90 18.50
N PRO A 208 24.73 -4.90 19.38
CA PRO A 208 25.00 -4.74 20.80
C PRO A 208 26.44 -4.29 21.10
#